data_AF-A0A7J4PT74-F1
#
_entry.id   AF-A0A7J4PT74-F1
#
_cell.length_a   1.000
_cell.length_b   1.000
_cell.length_c   1.000
_cell.angle_alpha   90.00
_cell.angle_beta   90.00
_cell.angle_gamma   90.00
#
_symmetry.space_group_name_H-M   'P 1'
#
loop_
_entity.id
_entity.type
_entity.pdbx_description
1 polymer ?
#
loop_
_entity_poly.entity_id
_entity_poly.type
_entity_poly.pdbx_seq_one_letter_code
_entity_poly.pdbx_strand_id
1 'polypeptide(L)'
;MRTILLLGLALAVGLVVISGTCLGADLVMEKSPSLLKSPLDVSIGKKLSTAEPVEAEKEQEKNYRLIGNLEDVKGVVTTDAGEQQTSFGGEIAFMAVPGDRGDLTLVLTGLNLVSSGVATKEGNSGVIGLDLVEPEYKASYDSRKGRFSTEFQSTLHYALIDEIKGFIPSKSEEGDQFFSYTESMAGKIEGSLPEGMKAADEGEVTMNAEIHLELERSVVGSLRDMVVYLDLTKLWWYLETSPTEILLVQPVFIGTGPSDPSATGTVYNTLLDGSAEIWDRCGTVRCIAIRSRTPVYINNNAYRVLNSEAEAAALRAEVDVTDSVEVFVVERWDPYFDGGGACWSSGTASAKIVTCDQQMAVPCPMPVGLWGCSAGEGGTCGDVNYYHLAHELGHAVNLLHPGDYRPGMVAGSSTSIMEPSGFCRDNPDVQSARNCRSASSPLLYSGRSSCTGSPDIMD
;
A
#
# COMPACT_ATOMS: atom_id res chain seq x y z
N MET A 1 -28.97 -42.16 -14.35
CA MET A 1 -29.04 -42.93 -15.62
C MET A 1 -29.27 -41.95 -16.76
N ARG A 2 -28.26 -41.81 -17.65
CA ARG A 2 -28.25 -41.33 -19.06
C ARG A 2 -29.21 -40.16 -19.41
N THR A 3 -28.72 -39.07 -19.99
CA THR A 3 -28.36 -39.07 -21.42
C THR A 3 -27.36 -37.94 -21.75
N ILE A 4 -26.33 -38.35 -22.47
CA ILE A 4 -25.26 -37.58 -23.11
C ILE A 4 -25.76 -37.11 -24.49
N LEU A 5 -25.45 -35.88 -24.91
CA LEU A 5 -25.37 -35.57 -26.33
C LEU A 5 -24.11 -34.73 -26.62
N LEU A 6 -23.21 -35.36 -27.38
CA LEU A 6 -22.02 -34.83 -28.05
C LEU A 6 -22.42 -34.43 -29.47
N LEU A 7 -21.88 -33.32 -29.98
CA LEU A 7 -21.54 -33.03 -31.39
C LEU A 7 -20.83 -31.65 -31.38
N GLY A 8 -19.69 -31.36 -32.02
CA GLY A 8 -18.93 -32.07 -33.04
C GLY A 8 -18.74 -31.18 -34.29
N LEU A 9 -17.55 -30.55 -34.41
CA LEU A 9 -16.84 -30.07 -35.62
C LEU A 9 -17.42 -28.94 -36.49
N ALA A 10 -16.62 -27.91 -36.81
CA ALA A 10 -15.77 -27.87 -38.02
C ALA A 10 -15.14 -26.47 -38.29
N LEU A 11 -13.88 -26.50 -38.75
CA LEU A 11 -13.08 -25.39 -39.30
C LEU A 11 -13.71 -24.76 -40.57
N ALA A 12 -13.43 -23.47 -40.81
CA ALA A 12 -13.22 -22.96 -42.17
C ALA A 12 -12.22 -21.79 -42.19
N VAL A 13 -11.17 -21.98 -43.00
CA VAL A 13 -10.13 -21.04 -43.41
C VAL A 13 -10.69 -20.09 -44.48
N GLY A 14 -10.32 -18.81 -44.43
CA GLY A 14 -10.69 -17.82 -45.45
C GLY A 14 -9.61 -16.76 -45.65
N LEU A 15 -8.62 -17.10 -46.47
CA LEU A 15 -7.63 -16.19 -47.06
C LEU A 15 -8.33 -15.27 -48.08
N VAL A 16 -8.15 -13.95 -47.99
CA VAL A 16 -8.42 -13.04 -49.13
C VAL A 16 -7.17 -12.21 -49.41
N VAL A 17 -6.61 -12.49 -50.58
CA VAL A 17 -5.59 -11.74 -51.29
C VAL A 17 -6.31 -10.71 -52.17
N ILE A 18 -5.95 -9.44 -52.08
CA ILE A 18 -6.12 -8.49 -53.19
C ILE A 18 -4.79 -7.77 -53.43
N SER A 19 -4.39 -7.89 -54.68
CA SER A 19 -3.19 -7.42 -55.36
C SER A 19 -3.32 -5.99 -55.90
N GLY A 20 -2.19 -5.26 -55.88
CA GLY A 20 -1.69 -4.35 -56.95
C GLY A 20 -2.46 -3.03 -57.20
N THR A 21 -1.86 -1.93 -57.66
CA THR A 21 -0.55 -1.69 -58.30
C THR A 21 -0.21 -0.19 -58.33
N CYS A 22 1.07 0.11 -58.09
CA CYS A 22 2.02 0.95 -58.84
C CYS A 22 1.83 2.46 -59.13
N LEU A 23 3.02 3.09 -59.10
CA LEU A 23 3.56 4.30 -59.77
C LEU A 23 3.80 5.47 -58.80
N GLY A 24 5.01 5.97 -58.56
CA GLY A 24 6.35 5.67 -59.08
C GLY A 24 7.26 6.90 -58.90
N ALA A 25 8.57 6.65 -58.71
CA ALA A 25 9.74 7.50 -59.05
C ALA A 25 9.89 8.87 -58.33
N ASP A 26 11.07 9.38 -57.95
CA ASP A 26 12.45 8.96 -58.14
C ASP A 26 13.40 9.91 -57.34
N LEU A 27 14.56 9.37 -56.93
CA LEU A 27 15.93 9.95 -56.93
C LEU A 27 16.19 11.26 -56.14
N VAL A 28 17.31 11.49 -55.43
CA VAL A 28 18.74 11.37 -55.82
C VAL A 28 19.62 11.39 -54.55
N MET A 29 20.70 10.59 -54.57
CA MET A 29 21.82 10.56 -53.61
C MET A 29 22.79 11.76 -53.77
N GLU A 30 23.55 12.11 -52.72
CA GLU A 30 25.02 12.30 -52.78
C GLU A 30 25.59 12.55 -51.37
N LYS A 31 26.38 11.62 -50.81
CA LYS A 31 27.87 11.57 -50.77
C LYS A 31 28.56 12.52 -49.78
N SER A 32 29.18 11.90 -48.78
CA SER A 32 30.25 12.42 -47.92
C SER A 32 31.47 12.90 -48.72
N PRO A 33 32.39 13.68 -48.09
CA PRO A 33 33.61 13.04 -47.62
C PRO A 33 34.21 13.61 -46.30
N SER A 34 34.97 12.74 -45.65
CA SER A 34 35.95 12.99 -44.57
C SER A 34 37.15 13.83 -45.02
N LEU A 35 37.86 14.48 -44.08
CA LEU A 35 39.35 14.54 -44.01
C LEU A 35 39.86 15.31 -42.76
N LEU A 36 40.31 14.56 -41.74
CA LEU A 36 41.65 14.60 -41.08
C LEU A 36 42.56 15.87 -41.20
N LYS A 37 42.93 16.49 -40.06
CA LYS A 37 44.30 16.51 -39.41
C LYS A 37 44.65 17.78 -38.57
N SER A 38 44.89 17.54 -37.26
CA SER A 38 46.00 18.02 -36.38
C SER A 38 46.22 19.52 -36.07
N PRO A 39 47.09 19.89 -35.09
CA PRO A 39 47.44 19.27 -33.79
C PRO A 39 47.28 20.27 -32.62
N LEU A 40 47.24 19.77 -31.38
CA LEU A 40 47.56 20.59 -30.20
C LEU A 40 48.44 19.78 -29.27
N ASP A 41 49.63 20.31 -29.05
CA ASP A 41 50.72 19.74 -28.28
C ASP A 41 51.04 20.71 -27.12
N VAL A 42 51.67 20.14 -26.10
CA VAL A 42 52.51 20.76 -25.06
C VAL A 42 51.86 21.24 -23.75
N SER A 43 51.89 20.29 -22.80
CA SER A 43 52.45 20.39 -21.44
C SER A 43 51.81 21.27 -20.35
N ILE A 44 51.52 20.63 -19.22
CA ILE A 44 51.82 20.98 -17.81
C ILE A 44 51.47 19.66 -17.07
N GLY A 45 52.33 18.95 -16.34
CA GLY A 45 53.21 19.40 -15.28
C GLY A 45 52.85 18.61 -14.00
N LYS A 46 53.37 17.38 -13.89
CA LYS A 46 53.86 16.73 -12.66
C LYS A 46 53.10 17.02 -11.35
N LYS A 47 52.16 16.15 -10.98
CA LYS A 47 51.87 15.75 -9.59
C LYS A 47 51.50 14.26 -9.57
N LEU A 48 52.51 13.39 -9.43
CA LEU A 48 52.27 12.05 -8.91
C LEU A 48 51.95 12.23 -7.42
N SER A 49 50.66 12.23 -7.11
CA SER A 49 50.16 11.89 -5.79
C SER A 49 50.26 10.37 -5.67
N THR A 50 51.06 9.89 -4.73
CA THR A 50 50.96 8.54 -4.22
C THR A 50 49.51 8.32 -3.77
N ALA A 51 48.76 7.52 -4.54
CA ALA A 51 47.46 7.04 -4.12
C ALA A 51 47.69 6.16 -2.88
N GLU A 52 47.14 6.60 -1.76
CA GLU A 52 46.96 5.74 -0.59
C GLU A 52 46.13 4.52 -1.01
N PRO A 53 46.40 3.34 -0.45
CA PRO A 53 45.62 2.15 -0.76
C PRO A 53 44.15 2.43 -0.42
N VAL A 54 43.29 2.21 -1.42
CA VAL A 54 41.84 2.17 -1.29
C VAL A 54 41.51 1.36 -0.05
N GLU A 55 40.84 1.99 0.93
CA GLU A 55 40.29 1.31 2.10
C GLU A 55 39.54 0.07 1.61
N ALA A 56 39.90 -1.10 2.16
CA ALA A 56 39.16 -2.32 1.93
C ALA A 56 37.67 -2.01 2.13
N GLU A 57 36.84 -2.32 1.12
CA GLU A 57 35.40 -2.37 1.25
C GLU A 57 35.11 -3.11 2.55
N LYS A 58 34.61 -2.41 3.56
CA LYS A 58 34.05 -3.08 4.75
C LYS A 58 32.99 -4.01 4.18
N GLU A 59 33.18 -5.32 4.35
CA GLU A 59 32.13 -6.30 4.08
C GLU A 59 30.86 -5.74 4.71
N GLN A 60 29.94 -5.33 3.86
CA GLN A 60 28.65 -4.82 4.28
C GLN A 60 28.01 -5.96 5.06
N GLU A 61 27.75 -5.75 6.36
CA GLU A 61 27.19 -6.79 7.21
C GLU A 61 25.88 -7.27 6.56
N LYS A 62 25.89 -8.52 6.08
CA LYS A 62 24.73 -9.12 5.43
C LYS A 62 23.60 -9.20 6.44
N ASN A 63 22.53 -8.45 6.19
CA ASN A 63 21.31 -8.52 6.98
C ASN A 63 20.36 -9.55 6.37
N TYR A 64 19.95 -10.53 7.19
CA TYR A 64 18.99 -11.55 6.80
C TYR A 64 17.63 -11.23 7.40
N ARG A 65 16.57 -11.56 6.67
CA ARG A 65 15.18 -11.40 7.13
C ARG A 65 14.48 -12.75 7.17
N LEU A 66 13.66 -12.95 8.19
CA LEU A 66 12.72 -14.06 8.37
C LEU A 66 11.32 -13.51 8.35
N ILE A 67 10.53 -13.83 7.32
CA ILE A 67 9.21 -13.22 7.11
C ILE A 67 8.18 -14.31 6.90
N GLY A 68 7.05 -14.20 7.59
CA GLY A 68 5.92 -15.12 7.46
C GLY A 68 4.61 -14.37 7.32
N ASN A 69 3.85 -14.73 6.28
CA ASN A 69 2.46 -14.31 6.18
C ASN A 69 1.60 -15.16 7.10
N LEU A 70 0.68 -14.50 7.79
CA LEU A 70 -0.27 -15.12 8.70
C LEU A 70 -1.59 -15.29 7.94
N GLU A 71 -2.11 -16.51 7.93
CA GLU A 71 -3.38 -16.86 7.30
C GLU A 71 -4.22 -17.63 8.32
N ASP A 72 -5.37 -17.06 8.69
CA ASP A 72 -6.34 -17.66 9.60
C ASP A 72 -5.75 -18.19 10.92
N VAL A 73 -4.77 -17.48 11.48
CA VAL A 73 -4.19 -17.87 12.78
C VAL A 73 -5.19 -17.59 13.90
N LYS A 74 -5.28 -18.50 14.86
CA LYS A 74 -6.32 -18.40 15.90
C LYS A 74 -6.01 -17.27 16.86
N GLY A 75 -7.04 -16.57 17.30
CA GLY A 75 -6.92 -15.63 18.40
C GLY A 75 -8.14 -15.58 19.30
N VAL A 76 -7.91 -15.06 20.51
CA VAL A 76 -8.93 -14.75 21.50
C VAL A 76 -8.81 -13.27 21.81
N VAL A 77 -9.93 -12.56 21.74
CA VAL A 77 -10.03 -11.14 22.06
C VAL A 77 -10.95 -10.99 23.26
N THR A 78 -10.42 -10.43 24.35
CA THR A 78 -11.22 -10.06 25.51
C THR A 78 -11.85 -8.69 25.24
N THR A 79 -13.17 -8.66 25.08
CA THR A 79 -13.91 -7.43 24.92
C THR A 79 -14.64 -7.04 26.20
N ASP A 80 -15.23 -5.86 26.20
CA ASP A 80 -16.17 -5.45 27.23
C ASP A 80 -17.45 -6.32 27.32
N ALA A 81 -17.75 -7.13 26.29
CA ALA A 81 -18.83 -8.13 26.24
C ALA A 81 -18.38 -9.54 26.68
N GLY A 82 -17.08 -9.75 26.92
CA GLY A 82 -16.48 -11.03 27.29
C GLY A 82 -15.50 -11.54 26.25
N GLU A 83 -15.00 -12.76 26.44
CA GLU A 83 -14.05 -13.38 25.51
C GLU A 83 -14.73 -13.76 24.19
N GLN A 84 -14.11 -13.38 23.08
CA GLN A 84 -14.52 -13.68 21.72
C GLN A 84 -13.41 -14.44 21.00
N GLN A 85 -13.78 -15.45 20.21
CA GLN A 85 -12.83 -16.13 19.33
C GLN A 85 -12.83 -15.47 17.96
N THR A 86 -11.67 -15.36 17.34
CA THR A 86 -11.52 -14.87 15.97
C THR A 86 -10.31 -15.52 15.28
N SER A 87 -10.13 -15.23 14.00
CA SER A 87 -8.89 -15.48 13.27
C SER A 87 -8.21 -14.16 12.91
N PHE A 88 -6.90 -14.21 12.79
CA PHE A 88 -6.06 -13.12 12.32
C PHE A 88 -5.33 -13.53 11.04
N GLY A 89 -5.16 -12.57 10.14
CA GLY A 89 -4.19 -12.60 9.06
C GLY A 89 -3.14 -11.49 9.23
N GLY A 90 -2.20 -11.40 8.29
CA GLY A 90 -1.20 -10.33 8.24
C GLY A 90 0.22 -10.85 8.06
N GLU A 91 1.18 -10.28 8.78
CA GLU A 91 2.61 -10.58 8.63
C GLU A 91 3.33 -10.57 9.98
N ILE A 92 4.34 -11.44 10.12
CA ILE A 92 5.39 -11.29 11.12
C ILE A 92 6.76 -11.33 10.45
N ALA A 93 7.65 -10.42 10.85
CA ALA A 93 8.99 -10.27 10.29
C ALA A 93 10.05 -10.07 11.37
N PHE A 94 11.15 -10.79 11.25
CA PHE A 94 12.36 -10.60 12.04
C PHE A 94 13.55 -10.29 11.15
N MET A 95 14.37 -9.34 11.56
CA MET A 95 15.76 -9.26 11.12
C MET A 95 16.61 -10.20 11.97
N ALA A 96 17.43 -11.02 11.32
CA ALA A 96 18.34 -11.95 11.94
C ALA A 96 19.79 -11.55 11.62
N VAL A 97 20.51 -11.09 12.65
CA VAL A 97 21.89 -10.62 12.53
C VAL A 97 22.83 -11.71 13.06
N PRO A 98 23.72 -12.26 12.21
CA PRO A 98 24.74 -13.20 12.67
C PRO A 98 25.75 -12.52 13.59
N GLY A 99 26.05 -13.14 14.73
CA GLY A 99 27.12 -12.73 15.64
C GLY A 99 28.42 -13.52 15.42
N ASP A 100 29.52 -13.02 15.98
CA ASP A 100 30.89 -13.53 15.82
C ASP A 100 31.09 -15.03 16.12
N ARG A 101 30.21 -15.62 16.94
CA ARG A 101 30.28 -17.03 17.36
C ARG A 101 29.27 -17.93 16.64
N GLY A 102 28.59 -17.41 15.62
CA GLY A 102 27.50 -18.10 14.93
C GLY A 102 26.18 -18.10 15.70
N ASP A 103 26.10 -17.33 16.79
CA ASP A 103 24.83 -17.02 17.45
C ASP A 103 24.03 -16.02 16.60
N LEU A 104 22.70 -16.03 16.69
CA LEU A 104 21.85 -15.07 16.01
C LEU A 104 21.31 -14.05 17.01
N THR A 105 21.25 -12.79 16.60
CA THR A 105 20.39 -11.80 17.24
C THR A 105 19.13 -11.66 16.41
N LEU A 106 17.96 -11.73 17.05
CA LEU A 106 16.68 -11.50 16.40
C LEU A 106 16.16 -10.13 16.79
N VAL A 107 15.65 -9.39 15.82
CA VAL A 107 14.97 -8.11 15.99
C VAL A 107 13.62 -8.24 15.31
N LEU A 108 12.52 -8.06 16.04
CA LEU A 108 11.20 -7.97 15.45
C LEU A 108 11.11 -6.66 14.68
N THR A 109 10.88 -6.76 13.37
CA THR A 109 10.84 -5.61 12.45
C THR A 109 9.48 -5.42 11.79
N GLY A 110 8.57 -6.39 11.95
CA GLY A 110 7.21 -6.30 11.44
C GLY A 110 6.28 -7.21 12.22
N LEU A 111 5.12 -6.68 12.58
CA LEU A 111 4.00 -7.42 13.10
C LEU A 111 2.73 -6.68 12.69
N ASN A 112 2.07 -7.22 11.68
CA ASN A 112 0.79 -6.75 11.20
C ASN A 112 -0.25 -7.82 11.52
N LEU A 113 -1.30 -7.45 12.24
CA LEU A 113 -2.42 -8.34 12.55
C LEU A 113 -3.71 -7.70 12.08
N VAL A 114 -4.51 -8.47 11.35
CA VAL A 114 -5.80 -8.01 10.83
C VAL A 114 -6.87 -9.07 11.06
N SER A 115 -8.05 -8.67 11.52
CA SER A 115 -9.18 -9.55 11.80
C SER A 115 -10.49 -8.92 11.37
N SER A 116 -11.50 -9.72 11.04
CA SER A 116 -12.83 -9.26 10.61
C SER A 116 -13.66 -8.63 11.73
N GLY A 117 -13.17 -8.67 12.97
CA GLY A 117 -13.83 -8.07 14.12
C GLY A 117 -14.47 -9.07 15.06
N VAL A 118 -14.90 -8.56 16.22
CA VAL A 118 -15.54 -9.33 17.28
C VAL A 118 -16.69 -8.55 17.92
N ALA A 119 -17.58 -9.26 18.62
CA ALA A 119 -18.68 -8.61 19.32
C ALA A 119 -18.20 -7.84 20.57
N THR A 120 -18.74 -6.63 20.75
CA THR A 120 -18.57 -5.75 21.91
C THR A 120 -19.94 -5.37 22.47
N LYS A 121 -20.01 -4.64 23.59
CA LYS A 121 -21.29 -4.15 24.13
C LYS A 121 -21.94 -3.07 23.27
N GLU A 122 -21.14 -2.29 22.55
CA GLU A 122 -21.61 -1.18 21.71
C GLU A 122 -21.89 -1.61 20.25
N GLY A 123 -21.64 -2.88 19.91
CA GLY A 123 -21.81 -3.39 18.55
C GLY A 123 -20.68 -4.32 18.13
N ASN A 124 -20.58 -4.62 16.83
CA ASN A 124 -19.38 -5.26 16.29
C ASN A 124 -18.21 -4.27 16.33
N SER A 125 -16.98 -4.73 16.63
CA SER A 125 -15.80 -3.88 16.54
C SER A 125 -15.50 -3.42 15.10
N GLY A 126 -16.02 -4.14 14.11
CA GLY A 126 -15.56 -4.07 12.71
C GLY A 126 -14.13 -4.56 12.57
N VAL A 127 -13.53 -4.35 11.39
CA VAL A 127 -12.15 -4.76 11.10
C VAL A 127 -11.19 -4.27 12.18
N ILE A 128 -10.41 -5.18 12.73
CA ILE A 128 -9.35 -4.91 13.72
C ILE A 128 -8.03 -4.88 12.96
N GLY A 129 -7.24 -3.84 13.16
CA GLY A 129 -5.89 -3.70 12.61
C GLY A 129 -4.89 -3.35 13.71
N LEU A 130 -3.70 -3.94 13.60
CA LEU A 130 -2.58 -3.66 14.50
C LEU A 130 -1.26 -3.63 13.74
N ASP A 131 -0.43 -2.64 14.07
CA ASP A 131 0.94 -2.47 13.59
C ASP A 131 1.88 -2.05 14.73
N LEU A 132 3.19 -2.22 14.53
CA LEU A 132 4.21 -1.83 15.50
C LEU A 132 4.34 -0.30 15.60
N VAL A 133 4.54 0.22 16.80
CA VAL A 133 4.79 1.66 17.01
C VAL A 133 6.20 2.04 16.55
N GLU A 134 7.20 1.23 16.91
CA GLU A 134 8.59 1.44 16.53
C GLU A 134 9.00 0.41 15.45
N PRO A 135 9.96 0.76 14.57
CA PRO A 135 10.37 -0.12 13.48
C PRO A 135 11.14 -1.37 13.94
N GLU A 136 11.67 -1.36 15.18
CA GLU A 136 12.56 -2.43 15.66
C GLU A 136 12.37 -2.70 17.16
N TYR A 137 12.14 -3.97 17.51
CA TYR A 137 12.16 -4.46 18.89
C TYR A 137 13.15 -5.62 19.03
N LYS A 138 14.18 -5.44 19.86
CA LYS A 138 15.17 -6.50 20.08
C LYS A 138 14.55 -7.67 20.82
N ALA A 139 14.80 -8.88 20.34
CA ALA A 139 14.38 -10.10 21.00
C ALA A 139 15.52 -10.72 21.81
N SER A 140 15.18 -11.29 22.96
CA SER A 140 16.03 -12.29 23.61
C SER A 140 15.92 -13.59 22.83
N TYR A 141 17.05 -14.16 22.40
CA TYR A 141 17.07 -15.42 21.64
C TYR A 141 18.15 -16.38 22.17
N ASP A 142 17.76 -17.61 22.51
CA ASP A 142 18.67 -18.72 22.83
C ASP A 142 18.79 -19.61 21.59
N SER A 143 19.86 -19.39 20.81
CA SER A 143 20.15 -20.13 19.57
C SER A 143 20.20 -21.64 19.75
N ARG A 144 20.56 -22.14 20.94
CA ARG A 144 20.70 -23.58 21.21
C ARG A 144 19.35 -24.24 21.45
N LYS A 145 18.44 -23.53 22.10
CA LYS A 145 17.08 -24.02 22.41
C LYS A 145 16.04 -23.53 21.40
N GLY A 146 16.43 -22.65 20.49
CA GLY A 146 15.53 -21.99 19.54
C GLY A 146 14.49 -21.09 20.20
N ARG A 147 14.62 -20.74 21.50
CA ARG A 147 13.58 -19.98 22.22
C ARG A 147 13.81 -18.49 22.09
N PHE A 148 12.74 -17.74 21.86
CA PHE A 148 12.79 -16.28 21.83
C PHE A 148 11.68 -15.64 22.65
N SER A 149 11.92 -14.39 23.06
CA SER A 149 10.91 -13.51 23.61
C SER A 149 11.22 -12.06 23.27
N THR A 150 10.20 -11.26 22.97
CA THR A 150 10.32 -9.80 22.87
C THR A 150 9.07 -9.12 23.38
N GLU A 151 9.27 -7.95 24.00
CA GLU A 151 8.22 -7.02 24.42
C GLU A 151 8.20 -5.85 23.43
N PHE A 152 7.01 -5.40 23.06
CA PHE A 152 6.83 -4.38 22.04
C PHE A 152 5.63 -3.47 22.35
N GLN A 153 5.50 -2.40 21.59
CA GLN A 153 4.34 -1.52 21.61
C GLN A 153 3.71 -1.54 20.22
N SER A 154 2.38 -1.49 20.19
CA SER A 154 1.62 -1.54 18.95
C SER A 154 0.47 -0.55 18.97
N THR A 155 0.15 -0.04 17.80
CA THR A 155 -1.03 0.78 17.57
C THR A 155 -2.19 -0.15 17.24
N LEU A 156 -3.33 0.07 17.87
CA LEU A 156 -4.56 -0.69 17.63
C LEU A 156 -5.60 0.24 17.02
N HIS A 157 -6.24 -0.22 15.95
CA HIS A 157 -7.46 0.37 15.41
C HIS A 157 -8.54 -0.71 15.25
N TYR A 158 -9.79 -0.30 15.43
CA TYR A 158 -10.96 -1.06 14.99
C TYR A 158 -12.07 -0.09 14.60
N ALA A 159 -12.85 -0.43 13.57
CA ALA A 159 -13.79 0.49 12.92
C ALA A 159 -14.81 1.15 13.89
N LEU A 160 -15.22 0.44 14.95
CA LEU A 160 -16.11 1.00 16.00
C LEU A 160 -15.53 2.25 16.69
N ILE A 161 -14.21 2.44 16.70
CA ILE A 161 -13.60 3.69 17.18
C ILE A 161 -14.10 4.87 16.34
N ASP A 162 -14.09 4.74 15.02
CA ASP A 162 -14.51 5.79 14.10
C ASP A 162 -16.01 6.05 14.21
N GLU A 163 -16.81 5.01 14.42
CA GLU A 163 -18.25 5.14 14.64
C GLU A 163 -18.58 5.92 15.91
N ILE A 164 -17.85 5.68 17.00
CA ILE A 164 -18.13 6.30 18.31
C ILE A 164 -17.49 7.68 18.43
N LYS A 165 -16.26 7.85 17.95
CA LYS A 165 -15.48 9.09 18.12
C LYS A 165 -15.53 10.02 16.93
N GLY A 166 -15.92 9.51 15.76
CA GLY A 166 -15.67 10.18 14.50
C GLY A 166 -14.18 10.21 14.18
N PHE A 167 -13.83 11.06 13.23
CA PHE A 167 -12.46 11.25 12.77
C PHE A 167 -11.79 12.43 13.48
N ILE A 168 -10.47 12.39 13.57
CA ILE A 168 -9.66 13.49 14.08
C ILE A 168 -9.83 14.67 13.11
N PRO A 169 -10.26 15.85 13.58
CA PRO A 169 -10.41 17.02 12.70
C PRO A 169 -9.12 17.32 11.94
N SER A 170 -9.19 17.32 10.61
CA SER A 170 -8.07 17.75 9.79
C SER A 170 -7.90 19.27 9.89
N LYS A 171 -6.64 19.72 9.75
CA LYS A 171 -6.32 21.13 9.50
C LYS A 171 -5.94 21.34 8.04
N SER A 172 -5.87 20.28 7.23
CA SER A 172 -5.66 20.38 5.80
C SER A 172 -6.79 21.20 5.20
N GLU A 173 -6.44 22.06 4.24
CA GLU A 173 -7.44 22.89 3.56
C GLU A 173 -8.29 22.06 2.56
N GLU A 174 -7.80 20.88 2.16
CA GLU A 174 -8.44 19.97 1.19
C GLU A 174 -9.54 19.09 1.80
N GLY A 175 -9.51 18.77 3.09
CA GLY A 175 -10.59 17.99 3.74
C GLY A 175 -10.67 16.49 3.38
N ASP A 176 -9.85 16.02 2.44
CA ASP A 176 -9.80 14.67 1.86
C ASP A 176 -9.30 13.54 2.78
N GLN A 177 -8.77 13.89 3.95
CA GLN A 177 -8.21 12.93 4.88
C GLN A 177 -8.98 12.85 6.19
N PHE A 178 -9.53 11.67 6.46
CA PHE A 178 -10.32 11.37 7.65
C PHE A 178 -9.58 10.37 8.53
N PHE A 179 -8.76 10.89 9.44
CA PHE A 179 -7.92 10.07 10.31
C PHE A 179 -8.69 9.47 11.48
N SER A 180 -8.42 8.20 11.76
CA SER A 180 -8.94 7.52 12.93
C SER A 180 -8.21 7.91 14.21
N TYR A 181 -8.93 7.88 15.32
CA TYR A 181 -8.27 7.71 16.61
C TYR A 181 -7.73 6.28 16.71
N THR A 182 -6.62 6.11 17.43
CA THR A 182 -6.03 4.79 17.68
C THR A 182 -5.77 4.57 19.16
N GLU A 183 -5.68 3.31 19.54
CA GLU A 183 -5.34 2.85 20.89
C GLU A 183 -3.91 2.31 20.91
N SER A 184 -3.34 2.16 22.10
CA SER A 184 -1.99 1.57 22.25
C SER A 184 -2.08 0.28 23.03
N MET A 185 -1.45 -0.78 22.51
CA MET A 185 -1.34 -2.09 23.13
C MET A 185 0.12 -2.38 23.49
N ALA A 186 0.35 -2.79 24.73
CA ALA A 186 1.61 -3.38 25.16
C ALA A 186 1.61 -4.86 24.76
N GLY A 187 2.62 -5.28 24.01
CA GLY A 187 2.71 -6.61 23.44
C GLY A 187 3.88 -7.41 24.00
N LYS A 188 3.70 -8.74 24.05
CA LYS A 188 4.76 -9.70 24.31
C LYS A 188 4.58 -10.91 23.42
N ILE A 189 5.62 -11.28 22.69
CA ILE A 189 5.67 -12.53 21.93
C ILE A 189 6.67 -13.48 22.61
N GLU A 190 6.26 -14.74 22.77
CA GLU A 190 7.09 -15.82 23.29
C GLU A 190 6.95 -17.04 22.39
N GLY A 191 8.07 -17.65 22.02
CA GLY A 191 8.01 -18.74 21.08
C GLY A 191 9.29 -19.52 20.90
N SER A 192 9.28 -20.35 19.87
CA SER A 192 10.38 -21.20 19.46
C SER A 192 10.51 -21.25 17.94
N LEU A 193 11.76 -21.25 17.50
CA LEU A 193 12.26 -21.53 16.16
C LEU A 193 13.08 -22.83 16.22
N PRO A 194 13.54 -23.39 15.08
CA PRO A 194 14.33 -24.62 15.09
C PRO A 194 15.62 -24.47 15.93
N GLU A 195 15.95 -25.50 16.71
CA GLU A 195 17.18 -25.53 17.52
C GLU A 195 18.43 -25.42 16.63
N GLY A 196 19.37 -24.56 17.01
CA GLY A 196 20.61 -24.37 16.25
C GLY A 196 20.42 -23.69 14.89
N MET A 197 19.28 -23.03 14.66
CA MET A 197 19.03 -22.25 13.45
C MET A 197 20.13 -21.22 13.22
N LYS A 198 20.58 -21.13 11.97
CA LYS A 198 21.54 -20.14 11.47
C LYS A 198 20.90 -19.33 10.36
N ALA A 199 21.44 -18.15 10.11
CA ALA A 199 21.06 -17.35 8.96
C ALA A 199 21.33 -18.11 7.66
N ALA A 200 20.45 -17.92 6.68
CA ALA A 200 20.54 -18.53 5.37
C ALA A 200 20.08 -17.52 4.31
N ASP A 201 20.67 -17.59 3.12
CA ASP A 201 20.29 -16.73 1.99
C ASP A 201 18.84 -17.03 1.50
N GLU A 202 18.41 -18.29 1.65
CA GLU A 202 17.09 -18.78 1.26
C GLU A 202 16.67 -19.97 2.16
N GLY A 203 15.37 -20.27 2.15
CA GLY A 203 14.81 -21.44 2.85
C GLY A 203 13.57 -21.11 3.67
N GLU A 204 12.98 -22.16 4.25
CA GLU A 204 11.80 -22.08 5.11
C GLU A 204 12.17 -22.58 6.51
N VAL A 205 11.67 -21.90 7.54
CA VAL A 205 11.68 -22.37 8.93
C VAL A 205 10.27 -22.32 9.48
N THR A 206 10.00 -23.13 10.51
CA THR A 206 8.71 -23.11 11.20
C THR A 206 8.87 -22.49 12.59
N MET A 207 7.88 -21.71 12.98
CA MET A 207 7.81 -21.03 14.26
C MET A 207 6.58 -21.49 15.01
N ASN A 208 6.71 -21.66 16.33
CA ASN A 208 5.58 -21.74 17.25
C ASN A 208 5.67 -20.59 18.23
N ALA A 209 4.65 -19.75 18.33
CA ALA A 209 4.66 -18.60 19.22
C ALA A 209 3.27 -18.23 19.73
N GLU A 210 3.24 -17.56 20.87
CA GLU A 210 2.06 -16.93 21.44
C GLU A 210 2.33 -15.43 21.56
N ILE A 211 1.39 -14.61 21.10
CA ILE A 211 1.43 -13.16 21.20
C ILE A 211 0.36 -12.74 22.19
N HIS A 212 0.76 -12.08 23.26
CA HIS A 212 -0.13 -11.44 24.22
C HIS A 212 -0.10 -9.93 24.02
N LEU A 213 -1.26 -9.31 24.01
CA LEU A 213 -1.45 -7.87 23.84
C LEU A 213 -2.42 -7.39 24.92
N GLU A 214 -2.04 -6.35 25.65
CA GLU A 214 -2.86 -5.71 26.70
C GLU A 214 -3.02 -4.23 26.39
N LEU A 215 -4.23 -3.70 26.56
CA LEU A 215 -4.55 -2.31 26.32
C LEU A 215 -3.84 -1.39 27.33
N GLU A 216 -2.90 -0.59 26.83
CA GLU A 216 -2.17 0.39 27.63
C GLU A 216 -2.89 1.75 27.64
N ARG A 217 -3.39 2.18 26.47
CA ARG A 217 -4.09 3.47 26.31
C ARG A 217 -5.35 3.31 25.49
N SER A 218 -6.47 3.65 26.11
CA SER A 218 -7.80 3.56 25.52
C SER A 218 -8.31 4.90 24.99
N VAL A 219 -9.02 4.84 23.87
CA VAL A 219 -9.90 5.88 23.35
C VAL A 219 -11.37 5.48 23.56
N VAL A 220 -11.72 4.25 23.19
CA VAL A 220 -13.01 3.60 23.45
C VAL A 220 -12.84 2.48 24.48
N GLY A 221 -11.81 1.64 24.33
CA GLY A 221 -11.47 0.56 25.24
C GLY A 221 -12.38 -0.66 25.16
N SER A 222 -13.03 -0.89 24.00
CA SER A 222 -13.89 -2.05 23.79
C SER A 222 -13.10 -3.35 23.71
N LEU A 223 -11.87 -3.30 23.19
CA LEU A 223 -10.93 -4.43 23.09
C LEU A 223 -9.86 -4.24 24.17
N ARG A 224 -9.77 -5.17 25.12
CA ARG A 224 -8.93 -5.03 26.32
C ARG A 224 -7.66 -5.84 26.24
N ASP A 225 -7.78 -7.07 25.78
CA ASP A 225 -6.67 -8.02 25.69
C ASP A 225 -6.83 -8.84 24.42
N MET A 226 -5.71 -9.26 23.84
CA MET A 226 -5.69 -10.21 22.73
C MET A 226 -4.62 -11.26 22.94
N VAL A 227 -4.93 -12.49 22.59
CA VAL A 227 -3.97 -13.59 22.52
C VAL A 227 -4.03 -14.21 21.13
N VAL A 228 -2.90 -14.27 20.43
CA VAL A 228 -2.78 -14.84 19.09
C VAL A 228 -1.83 -16.03 19.10
N TYR A 229 -2.28 -17.14 18.53
CA TYR A 229 -1.56 -18.41 18.52
C TYR A 229 -0.99 -18.68 17.13
N LEU A 230 0.33 -18.69 17.05
CA LEU A 230 1.10 -18.99 15.84
C LEU A 230 1.59 -20.43 15.92
N ASP A 231 0.81 -21.37 15.39
CA ASP A 231 1.14 -22.80 15.37
C ASP A 231 1.77 -23.20 14.02
N LEU A 232 3.01 -23.69 14.04
CA LEU A 232 3.75 -24.13 12.85
C LEU A 232 3.79 -23.08 11.72
N THR A 233 3.80 -21.80 12.07
CA THR A 233 3.85 -20.69 11.12
C THR A 233 5.13 -20.75 10.30
N LYS A 234 5.01 -20.67 8.98
CA LYS A 234 6.13 -20.72 8.05
C LYS A 234 6.76 -19.34 7.90
N LEU A 235 8.06 -19.25 8.16
CA LEU A 235 8.87 -18.07 7.88
C LEU A 235 9.87 -18.39 6.77
N TRP A 236 10.10 -17.43 5.88
CA TRP A 236 11.01 -17.55 4.76
C TRP A 236 12.24 -16.67 4.95
N TRP A 237 13.40 -17.20 4.61
CA TRP A 237 14.66 -16.48 4.59
C TRP A 237 14.77 -15.60 3.34
N TYR A 238 15.19 -14.35 3.56
CA TYR A 238 15.52 -13.38 2.52
C TYR A 238 16.86 -12.71 2.82
N LEU A 239 17.67 -12.51 1.78
CA LEU A 239 18.90 -11.73 1.83
C LEU A 239 18.62 -10.28 1.43
N GLU A 240 18.90 -9.33 2.35
CA GLU A 240 19.04 -7.87 2.20
C GLU A 240 17.96 -7.07 1.44
N THR A 241 17.55 -7.47 0.23
CA THR A 241 16.37 -6.91 -0.43
C THR A 241 15.13 -7.48 0.25
N SER A 242 14.43 -6.64 1.02
CA SER A 242 13.12 -6.95 1.56
C SER A 242 12.24 -7.55 0.45
N PRO A 243 11.42 -8.58 0.75
CA PRO A 243 10.45 -9.05 -0.22
C PRO A 243 9.55 -7.90 -0.64
N THR A 244 8.92 -8.04 -1.80
CA THR A 244 7.90 -7.07 -2.20
C THR A 244 6.80 -7.04 -1.16
N GLU A 245 6.45 -5.85 -0.71
CA GLU A 245 5.24 -5.63 0.05
C GLU A 245 4.07 -5.43 -0.90
N ILE A 246 2.99 -6.14 -0.65
CA ILE A 246 1.78 -6.09 -1.46
C ILE A 246 0.72 -5.33 -0.69
N LEU A 247 0.12 -4.34 -1.36
CA LEU A 247 -1.12 -3.72 -0.91
C LEU A 247 -2.26 -4.24 -1.80
N LEU A 248 -3.22 -4.93 -1.18
CA LEU A 248 -4.42 -5.36 -1.88
C LEU A 248 -5.45 -4.24 -1.90
N VAL A 249 -6.11 -4.10 -3.04
CA VAL A 249 -7.19 -3.15 -3.26
C VAL A 249 -8.44 -3.91 -3.68
N GLN A 250 -9.56 -3.64 -3.01
CA GLN A 250 -10.88 -4.15 -3.36
C GLN A 250 -11.68 -3.06 -4.09
N PRO A 251 -11.79 -3.09 -5.42
CA PRO A 251 -12.70 -2.19 -6.12
C PRO A 251 -14.16 -2.49 -5.75
N VAL A 252 -14.93 -1.43 -5.50
CA VAL A 252 -16.36 -1.48 -5.22
C VAL A 252 -17.09 -0.53 -6.18
N PHE A 253 -17.95 -1.08 -7.03
CA PHE A 253 -18.68 -0.35 -8.07
C PHE A 253 -20.18 -0.32 -7.79
N ILE A 254 -20.86 0.71 -8.30
CA ILE A 254 -22.32 0.83 -8.22
C ILE A 254 -22.93 0.30 -9.50
N GLY A 255 -23.70 -0.77 -9.40
CA GLY A 255 -24.33 -1.44 -10.54
C GLY A 255 -24.85 -2.82 -10.19
N THR A 256 -25.45 -3.47 -11.18
CA THR A 256 -26.05 -4.81 -11.01
C THR A 256 -25.06 -5.97 -11.18
N GLY A 257 -23.83 -5.69 -11.65
CA GLY A 257 -22.79 -6.68 -11.84
C GLY A 257 -21.82 -6.35 -12.99
N PRO A 258 -20.88 -7.26 -13.31
CA PRO A 258 -19.83 -7.01 -14.32
C PRO A 258 -20.33 -6.87 -15.75
N SER A 259 -21.57 -7.25 -16.04
CA SER A 259 -22.21 -7.09 -17.35
C SER A 259 -23.09 -5.84 -17.44
N ASP A 260 -23.20 -5.05 -16.37
CA ASP A 260 -23.99 -3.83 -16.35
C ASP A 260 -23.27 -2.73 -17.15
N PRO A 261 -23.80 -2.30 -18.30
CA PRO A 261 -23.15 -1.29 -19.12
C PRO A 261 -23.17 0.10 -18.47
N SER A 262 -23.94 0.28 -17.41
CA SER A 262 -24.05 1.50 -16.65
C SER A 262 -23.28 1.46 -15.33
N ALA A 263 -22.63 0.35 -14.96
CA ALA A 263 -21.85 0.30 -13.72
C ALA A 263 -20.79 1.42 -13.68
N THR A 264 -20.58 1.98 -12.49
CA THR A 264 -19.45 2.90 -12.26
C THR A 264 -18.12 2.14 -12.29
N GLY A 265 -17.00 2.85 -12.18
CA GLY A 265 -15.67 2.24 -12.21
C GLY A 265 -15.08 2.15 -13.62
N THR A 266 -15.65 2.87 -14.59
CA THR A 266 -15.17 2.93 -15.97
C THR A 266 -13.74 3.44 -16.09
N VAL A 267 -13.31 4.29 -15.14
CA VAL A 267 -11.95 4.85 -15.10
C VAL A 267 -10.99 4.09 -14.17
N TYR A 268 -11.49 3.13 -13.40
CA TYR A 268 -10.74 2.51 -12.30
C TYR A 268 -9.41 1.92 -12.76
N ASN A 269 -9.39 1.21 -13.89
CA ASN A 269 -8.16 0.60 -14.40
C ASN A 269 -7.11 1.66 -14.75
N THR A 270 -7.51 2.80 -15.31
CA THR A 270 -6.57 3.90 -15.60
C THR A 270 -5.97 4.49 -14.33
N LEU A 271 -6.78 4.70 -13.29
CA LEU A 271 -6.30 5.17 -11.99
C LEU A 271 -5.41 4.14 -11.28
N LEU A 272 -5.74 2.85 -11.41
CA LEU A 272 -4.96 1.74 -10.87
C LEU A 272 -3.60 1.62 -11.57
N ASP A 273 -3.57 1.77 -12.90
CA ASP A 273 -2.33 1.76 -13.68
C ASP A 273 -1.41 2.92 -13.27
N GLY A 274 -1.96 4.14 -13.12
CA GLY A 274 -1.22 5.29 -12.60
C GLY A 274 -0.71 5.08 -11.17
N SER A 275 -1.51 4.42 -10.32
CA SER A 275 -1.09 4.05 -8.97
C SER A 275 0.06 3.04 -8.98
N ALA A 276 -0.06 1.99 -9.78
CA ALA A 276 0.98 0.98 -9.91
C ALA A 276 2.28 1.59 -10.44
N GLU A 277 2.21 2.54 -11.37
CA GLU A 277 3.37 3.27 -11.87
C GLU A 277 4.07 4.07 -10.75
N ILE A 278 3.33 4.93 -10.03
CA ILE A 278 3.90 5.78 -8.97
C ILE A 278 4.53 4.96 -7.86
N TRP A 279 3.90 3.86 -7.45
CA TRP A 279 4.41 3.01 -6.38
C TRP A 279 5.54 2.07 -6.84
N ASP A 280 5.60 1.66 -8.12
CA ASP A 280 6.76 0.95 -8.69
C ASP A 280 8.06 1.75 -8.58
N ARG A 281 7.96 3.10 -8.62
CA ARG A 281 9.11 3.99 -8.41
C ARG A 281 9.77 3.81 -7.06
N CYS A 282 9.13 3.20 -6.07
CA CYS A 282 9.79 2.88 -4.81
C CYS A 282 10.86 1.77 -4.92
N GLY A 283 10.95 1.05 -6.05
CA GLY A 283 11.68 -0.22 -6.20
C GLY A 283 13.14 -0.26 -5.73
N THR A 284 13.92 0.80 -5.92
CA THR A 284 15.33 0.85 -5.47
C THR A 284 15.50 1.06 -3.96
N VAL A 285 14.44 1.40 -3.23
CA VAL A 285 14.48 1.71 -1.79
C VAL A 285 13.58 0.77 -0.99
N ARG A 286 12.38 0.47 -1.50
CA ARG A 286 11.42 -0.48 -0.94
C ARG A 286 10.41 -0.86 -2.02
N CYS A 287 10.28 -2.13 -2.35
CA CYS A 287 9.34 -2.55 -3.37
C CYS A 287 7.92 -2.68 -2.78
N ILE A 288 7.02 -1.77 -3.18
CA ILE A 288 5.59 -1.79 -2.83
C ILE A 288 4.82 -2.00 -4.13
N ALA A 289 4.03 -3.08 -4.22
CA ALA A 289 3.22 -3.37 -5.38
C ALA A 289 1.73 -3.39 -5.03
N ILE A 290 0.93 -2.73 -5.85
CA ILE A 290 -0.52 -2.67 -5.71
C ILE A 290 -1.15 -3.82 -6.50
N ARG A 291 -2.13 -4.50 -5.89
CA ARG A 291 -2.88 -5.57 -6.55
C ARG A 291 -4.37 -5.40 -6.36
N SER A 292 -5.09 -5.38 -7.48
CA SER A 292 -6.55 -5.28 -7.47
C SER A 292 -7.23 -6.65 -7.43
N ARG A 293 -8.29 -6.75 -6.64
CA ARG A 293 -9.21 -7.89 -6.59
C ARG A 293 -10.29 -7.78 -7.66
N THR A 294 -11.09 -8.84 -7.78
CA THR A 294 -12.30 -8.78 -8.61
C THR A 294 -13.29 -7.76 -7.99
N PRO A 295 -13.89 -6.86 -8.77
CA PRO A 295 -14.81 -5.86 -8.24
C PRO A 295 -16.03 -6.45 -7.54
N VAL A 296 -16.42 -5.82 -6.43
CA VAL A 296 -17.72 -6.01 -5.76
C VAL A 296 -18.71 -4.99 -6.34
N TYR A 297 -19.96 -5.39 -6.52
CA TYR A 297 -21.01 -4.53 -7.08
C TYR A 297 -22.11 -4.29 -6.05
N ILE A 298 -22.42 -3.02 -5.80
CA ILE A 298 -23.55 -2.59 -4.96
C ILE A 298 -24.70 -2.18 -5.88
N ASN A 299 -25.81 -2.91 -5.82
CA ASN A 299 -27.01 -2.61 -6.59
C ASN A 299 -27.89 -1.57 -5.90
N ASN A 300 -27.37 -0.34 -5.75
CA ASN A 300 -28.10 0.79 -5.20
C ASN A 300 -27.74 2.09 -5.94
N ASN A 301 -28.61 2.51 -6.85
CA ASN A 301 -28.39 3.69 -7.69
C ASN A 301 -28.30 5.01 -6.90
N ALA A 302 -28.75 5.05 -5.64
CA ALA A 302 -28.61 6.25 -4.81
C ALA A 302 -27.15 6.59 -4.54
N TYR A 303 -26.24 5.60 -4.54
CA TYR A 303 -24.82 5.81 -4.28
C TYR A 303 -24.01 6.21 -5.52
N ARG A 304 -24.62 6.29 -6.71
CA ARG A 304 -23.88 6.73 -7.91
C ARG A 304 -23.38 8.15 -7.80
N VAL A 305 -24.11 9.00 -7.08
CA VAL A 305 -23.79 10.41 -6.90
C VAL A 305 -23.86 10.72 -5.42
N LEU A 306 -22.73 11.15 -4.87
CA LEU A 306 -22.61 11.50 -3.46
C LEU A 306 -22.47 13.01 -3.33
N ASN A 307 -23.31 13.61 -2.49
CA ASN A 307 -23.40 15.06 -2.25
C ASN A 307 -23.15 15.42 -0.77
N SER A 308 -22.75 14.45 0.06
CA SER A 308 -22.39 14.67 1.45
C SER A 308 -21.52 13.55 2.01
N GLU A 309 -20.73 13.87 3.04
CA GLU A 309 -19.99 12.88 3.84
C GLU A 309 -20.90 11.79 4.44
N ALA A 310 -22.16 12.12 4.77
CA ALA A 310 -23.10 11.16 5.32
C ALA A 310 -23.52 10.09 4.30
N GLU A 311 -23.72 10.47 3.04
CA GLU A 311 -23.98 9.52 1.95
C GLU A 311 -22.77 8.64 1.68
N ALA A 312 -21.55 9.19 1.79
CA ALA A 312 -20.32 8.43 1.67
C ALA A 312 -20.10 7.46 2.82
N ALA A 313 -20.41 7.86 4.05
CA ALA A 313 -20.38 6.99 5.22
C ALA A 313 -21.35 5.81 5.04
N ALA A 314 -22.56 6.05 4.53
CA ALA A 314 -23.53 5.00 4.21
C ALA A 314 -23.00 4.04 3.14
N LEU A 315 -22.40 4.55 2.05
CA LEU A 315 -21.80 3.71 1.01
C LEU A 315 -20.66 2.84 1.56
N ARG A 316 -19.74 3.43 2.33
CA ARG A 316 -18.58 2.71 2.88
C ARG A 316 -18.94 1.59 3.86
N ALA A 317 -20.15 1.62 4.42
CA ALA A 317 -20.67 0.60 5.31
C ALA A 317 -21.25 -0.63 4.56
N GLU A 318 -21.41 -0.57 3.23
CA GLU A 318 -22.00 -1.66 2.43
C GLU A 318 -21.05 -2.84 2.20
N VAL A 319 -19.74 -2.60 2.26
CA VAL A 319 -18.69 -3.61 2.05
C VAL A 319 -17.70 -3.49 3.20
N ASP A 320 -17.22 -4.64 3.67
CA ASP A 320 -16.22 -4.71 4.74
C ASP A 320 -15.26 -5.88 4.48
N VAL A 321 -14.25 -5.64 3.64
CA VAL A 321 -13.19 -6.61 3.35
C VAL A 321 -12.01 -6.42 4.30
N THR A 322 -11.65 -7.50 4.99
CA THR A 322 -10.67 -7.48 6.08
C THR A 322 -9.24 -7.17 5.64
N ASP A 323 -8.80 -7.61 4.47
CA ASP A 323 -7.39 -7.66 4.08
C ASP A 323 -7.06 -6.83 2.83
N SER A 324 -7.82 -5.75 2.60
CA SER A 324 -7.59 -4.86 1.46
C SER A 324 -8.13 -3.46 1.72
N VAL A 325 -7.52 -2.46 1.08
CA VAL A 325 -8.10 -1.12 0.99
C VAL A 325 -9.29 -1.16 0.04
N GLU A 326 -10.46 -0.79 0.52
CA GLU A 326 -11.65 -0.75 -0.33
C GLU A 326 -11.70 0.56 -1.10
N VAL A 327 -11.85 0.50 -2.42
CA VAL A 327 -11.91 1.67 -3.30
C VAL A 327 -13.29 1.72 -3.94
N PHE A 328 -14.14 2.57 -3.39
CA PHE A 328 -15.48 2.84 -3.87
C PHE A 328 -15.42 3.84 -5.02
N VAL A 329 -15.80 3.40 -6.23
CA VAL A 329 -15.82 4.27 -7.40
C VAL A 329 -17.25 4.66 -7.70
N VAL A 330 -17.59 5.93 -7.50
CA VAL A 330 -18.91 6.49 -7.82
C VAL A 330 -18.89 7.21 -9.17
N GLU A 331 -20.05 7.58 -9.71
CA GLU A 331 -20.12 8.34 -10.95
C GLU A 331 -19.64 9.78 -10.71
N ARG A 332 -20.12 10.38 -9.62
CA ARG A 332 -19.80 11.75 -9.22
C ARG A 332 -19.67 11.88 -7.71
N TRP A 333 -18.59 12.53 -7.30
CA TRP A 333 -18.36 13.04 -5.95
C TRP A 333 -18.53 14.56 -5.97
N ASP A 334 -19.20 15.15 -4.98
CA ASP A 334 -19.32 16.60 -4.90
C ASP A 334 -17.91 17.22 -4.71
N PRO A 335 -17.45 18.03 -5.67
CA PRO A 335 -16.09 18.55 -5.68
C PRO A 335 -15.78 19.50 -4.52
N TYR A 336 -16.80 20.03 -3.84
CA TYR A 336 -16.62 21.02 -2.76
C TYR A 336 -16.07 20.43 -1.45
N PHE A 337 -15.99 19.11 -1.33
CA PHE A 337 -15.46 18.47 -0.14
C PHE A 337 -13.96 18.20 -0.30
N ASP A 338 -13.57 17.38 -1.28
CA ASP A 338 -12.27 16.67 -1.20
C ASP A 338 -11.57 16.55 -2.58
N GLY A 339 -11.78 17.49 -3.50
CA GLY A 339 -11.06 17.43 -4.79
C GLY A 339 -11.44 16.26 -5.72
N GLY A 340 -12.39 15.40 -5.34
CA GLY A 340 -12.89 14.30 -6.18
C GLY A 340 -12.59 12.90 -5.63
N GLY A 341 -11.99 12.80 -4.45
CA GLY A 341 -11.94 11.59 -3.64
C GLY A 341 -11.34 11.84 -2.27
N ALA A 342 -11.43 10.86 -1.40
CA ALA A 342 -10.95 10.97 -0.03
C ALA A 342 -10.63 9.61 0.56
N CYS A 343 -9.79 9.63 1.59
CA CYS A 343 -9.37 8.45 2.35
C CYS A 343 -9.90 8.53 3.78
N TRP A 344 -10.71 7.54 4.18
CA TRP A 344 -11.16 7.32 5.54
C TRP A 344 -10.33 6.27 6.24
N SER A 345 -10.15 6.47 7.54
CA SER A 345 -9.39 5.58 8.41
C SER A 345 -7.96 5.36 7.91
N SER A 346 -7.35 6.43 7.39
CA SER A 346 -6.02 6.46 6.79
C SER A 346 -4.98 5.80 7.70
N GLY A 347 -4.10 4.98 7.12
CA GLY A 347 -3.06 4.25 7.83
C GLY A 347 -3.54 3.02 8.65
N THR A 348 -4.84 2.72 8.66
CA THR A 348 -5.39 1.58 9.44
C THR A 348 -5.82 0.42 8.54
N ALA A 349 -6.20 -0.71 9.16
CA ALA A 349 -6.81 -1.83 8.43
C ALA A 349 -8.24 -1.53 7.93
N SER A 350 -8.90 -0.49 8.48
CA SER A 350 -10.23 -0.06 8.04
C SER A 350 -10.16 1.01 6.96
N ALA A 351 -9.00 1.21 6.32
CA ALA A 351 -8.82 2.25 5.32
C ALA A 351 -9.75 2.03 4.12
N LYS A 352 -10.54 3.05 3.80
CA LYS A 352 -11.50 3.04 2.68
C LYS A 352 -11.33 4.32 1.88
N ILE A 353 -11.33 4.19 0.56
CA ILE A 353 -11.20 5.31 -0.38
C ILE A 353 -12.52 5.45 -1.13
N VAL A 354 -13.03 6.68 -1.24
CA VAL A 354 -14.07 6.99 -2.22
C VAL A 354 -13.45 7.85 -3.30
N THR A 355 -13.65 7.48 -4.54
CA THR A 355 -13.21 8.23 -5.73
C THR A 355 -14.31 8.19 -6.79
N CYS A 356 -14.11 8.82 -7.94
CA CYS A 356 -15.17 8.89 -8.95
C CYS A 356 -14.69 8.81 -10.41
N ASP A 357 -15.60 8.37 -11.28
CA ASP A 357 -15.40 8.34 -12.74
C ASP A 357 -15.14 9.74 -13.32
N GLN A 358 -15.63 10.79 -12.66
CA GLN A 358 -15.42 12.17 -13.08
C GLN A 358 -13.95 12.62 -13.00
N GLN A 359 -13.07 11.87 -12.32
CA GLN A 359 -11.62 12.17 -12.27
C GLN A 359 -10.96 12.22 -13.66
N MET A 360 -11.50 11.47 -14.64
CA MET A 360 -11.01 11.47 -16.02
C MET A 360 -11.82 12.36 -16.96
N ALA A 361 -12.86 13.02 -16.45
CA ALA A 361 -13.80 13.84 -17.22
C ALA A 361 -14.20 15.08 -16.41
N VAL A 362 -13.18 15.79 -15.92
CA VAL A 362 -13.31 16.90 -14.99
C VAL A 362 -14.24 18.00 -15.55
N PRO A 363 -15.19 18.53 -14.76
CA PRO A 363 -16.25 19.40 -15.29
C PRO A 363 -15.70 20.71 -15.85
N CYS A 364 -16.35 21.19 -16.92
CA CYS A 364 -15.99 22.43 -17.60
C CYS A 364 -17.25 23.24 -18.00
N PRO A 365 -17.34 24.55 -17.68
CA PRO A 365 -16.44 25.29 -16.80
C PRO A 365 -16.49 24.74 -15.37
N MET A 366 -15.40 24.88 -14.62
CA MET A 366 -15.37 24.43 -13.23
C MET A 366 -16.35 25.23 -12.36
N PRO A 367 -16.97 24.59 -11.34
CA PRO A 367 -17.76 25.31 -10.34
C PRO A 367 -16.93 26.39 -9.63
N VAL A 368 -17.53 27.57 -9.43
CA VAL A 368 -16.85 28.70 -8.77
C VAL A 368 -16.75 28.45 -7.26
N GLY A 369 -15.61 28.77 -6.65
CA GLY A 369 -15.42 28.71 -5.20
C GLY A 369 -14.91 27.36 -4.68
N LEU A 370 -14.49 26.47 -5.58
CA LEU A 370 -13.78 25.25 -5.22
C LEU A 370 -12.34 25.57 -4.76
N TRP A 371 -11.87 24.84 -3.74
CA TRP A 371 -10.52 24.97 -3.22
C TRP A 371 -9.48 24.57 -4.28
N GLY A 372 -8.31 25.21 -4.25
CA GLY A 372 -7.25 25.01 -5.27
C GLY A 372 -7.53 25.69 -6.64
N CYS A 373 -8.76 26.14 -6.90
CA CYS A 373 -9.12 26.83 -8.13
C CYS A 373 -8.96 28.35 -7.92
N SER A 374 -8.13 29.01 -8.72
CA SER A 374 -7.97 30.46 -8.65
C SER A 374 -9.31 31.14 -8.95
N ALA A 375 -9.90 31.79 -7.94
CA ALA A 375 -11.15 32.53 -8.05
C ALA A 375 -11.02 33.66 -9.08
N GLY A 376 -11.49 33.43 -10.31
CA GLY A 376 -11.50 34.47 -11.35
C GLY A 376 -11.49 33.97 -12.79
N GLU A 377 -11.08 32.74 -13.06
CA GLU A 377 -11.08 32.20 -14.43
C GLU A 377 -12.30 31.33 -14.67
N GLY A 378 -13.47 31.96 -14.68
CA GLY A 378 -14.69 31.34 -15.20
C GLY A 378 -14.50 30.99 -16.67
N GLY A 379 -13.96 29.79 -16.94
CA GLY A 379 -13.64 29.34 -18.29
C GLY A 379 -12.55 28.26 -18.39
N THR A 380 -11.78 27.99 -17.34
CA THR A 380 -10.81 26.88 -17.37
C THR A 380 -11.47 25.56 -16.98
N CYS A 381 -11.14 24.50 -17.72
CA CYS A 381 -11.45 23.13 -17.32
C CYS A 381 -10.44 22.73 -16.24
N GLY A 382 -10.83 21.81 -15.36
CA GLY A 382 -9.88 21.22 -14.42
C GLY A 382 -8.91 20.27 -15.12
N ASP A 383 -7.82 19.93 -14.45
CA ASP A 383 -6.82 19.00 -14.96
C ASP A 383 -7.23 17.56 -14.62
N VAL A 384 -7.10 16.67 -15.60
CA VAL A 384 -7.33 15.24 -15.41
C VAL A 384 -6.28 14.71 -14.43
N ASN A 385 -6.72 14.04 -13.38
CA ASN A 385 -5.83 13.50 -12.36
C ASN A 385 -5.64 11.99 -12.51
N TYR A 386 -4.60 11.61 -13.25
CA TYR A 386 -4.26 10.19 -13.51
C TYR A 386 -3.73 9.48 -12.26
N TYR A 387 -3.20 10.24 -11.30
CA TYR A 387 -2.49 9.72 -10.13
C TYR A 387 -3.25 9.90 -8.82
N HIS A 388 -4.51 10.33 -8.88
CA HIS A 388 -5.34 10.59 -7.71
C HIS A 388 -5.46 9.35 -6.82
N LEU A 389 -5.71 8.17 -7.40
CA LEU A 389 -5.75 6.94 -6.61
C LEU A 389 -4.39 6.61 -5.97
N ALA A 390 -3.27 7.00 -6.59
CA ALA A 390 -1.94 6.80 -6.02
C ALA A 390 -1.76 7.65 -4.75
N HIS A 391 -2.28 8.88 -4.76
CA HIS A 391 -2.33 9.80 -3.63
C HIS A 391 -3.19 9.24 -2.49
N GLU A 392 -4.43 8.83 -2.78
CA GLU A 392 -5.32 8.25 -1.78
C GLU A 392 -4.77 6.97 -1.14
N LEU A 393 -4.09 6.15 -1.94
CA LEU A 393 -3.38 4.98 -1.42
C LEU A 393 -2.20 5.38 -0.54
N GLY A 394 -1.59 6.54 -0.77
CA GLY A 394 -0.62 7.15 0.15
C GLY A 394 -1.19 7.40 1.54
N HIS A 395 -2.40 7.95 1.61
CA HIS A 395 -3.13 8.08 2.87
C HIS A 395 -3.45 6.73 3.50
N ALA A 396 -3.88 5.75 2.70
CA ALA A 396 -4.13 4.40 3.19
C ALA A 396 -2.87 3.74 3.79
N VAL A 397 -1.67 4.11 3.31
CA VAL A 397 -0.38 3.67 3.88
C VAL A 397 0.29 4.73 4.78
N ASN A 398 -0.52 5.49 5.51
CA ASN A 398 -0.08 6.34 6.63
C ASN A 398 0.78 7.56 6.24
N LEU A 399 0.67 8.03 4.99
CA LEU A 399 1.27 9.28 4.55
C LEU A 399 0.27 10.44 4.65
N LEU A 400 0.73 11.59 5.11
CA LEU A 400 -0.02 12.85 5.12
C LEU A 400 0.40 13.74 3.96
N HIS A 401 -0.38 14.81 3.72
CA HIS A 401 0.11 15.92 2.92
C HIS A 401 1.41 16.54 3.50
N PRO A 402 2.28 17.12 2.66
CA PRO A 402 3.47 17.83 3.09
C PRO A 402 3.17 18.96 4.08
N GLY A 403 3.94 19.01 5.18
CA GLY A 403 3.81 20.04 6.21
C GLY A 403 2.74 19.76 7.26
N ASP A 404 1.86 18.79 7.02
CA ASP A 404 0.93 18.33 8.04
C ASP A 404 1.65 17.49 9.11
N TYR A 405 1.16 17.63 10.35
CA TYR A 405 1.69 16.88 11.48
C TYR A 405 0.53 16.30 12.30
N ARG A 406 0.60 14.98 12.48
CA ARG A 406 -0.25 14.21 13.38
C ARG A 406 0.58 13.13 14.07
N PRO A 407 0.40 12.89 15.39
CA PRO A 407 1.03 11.77 16.06
C PRO A 407 0.69 10.45 15.36
N GLY A 408 1.68 9.60 15.12
CA GLY A 408 1.51 8.28 14.50
C GLY A 408 1.49 8.27 12.96
N MET A 409 1.52 9.42 12.30
CA MET A 409 1.51 9.52 10.83
C MET A 409 2.74 10.25 10.30
N VAL A 410 3.05 10.04 9.02
CA VAL A 410 4.24 10.62 8.40
C VAL A 410 3.88 11.68 7.35
N ALA A 411 4.34 12.91 7.55
CA ALA A 411 4.28 13.96 6.54
C ALA A 411 4.95 13.51 5.24
N GLY A 412 4.20 13.53 4.13
CA GLY A 412 4.72 13.28 2.80
C GLY A 412 5.72 14.36 2.37
N SER A 413 6.52 14.04 1.34
CA SER A 413 7.50 14.97 0.79
C SER A 413 6.85 16.04 -0.06
N SER A 414 7.27 17.30 0.09
CA SER A 414 6.86 18.38 -0.81
C SER A 414 7.20 18.04 -2.26
N THR A 415 6.41 18.54 -3.20
CA THR A 415 6.52 18.30 -4.65
C THR A 415 6.40 16.83 -5.09
N SER A 416 5.93 15.95 -4.20
CA SER A 416 5.64 14.54 -4.52
C SER A 416 4.14 14.32 -4.73
N ILE A 417 3.77 13.08 -5.03
CA ILE A 417 2.40 12.60 -5.15
C ILE A 417 1.54 12.99 -3.95
N MET A 418 2.12 13.10 -2.76
CA MET A 418 1.38 13.47 -1.54
C MET A 418 1.01 14.95 -1.45
N GLU A 419 1.41 15.79 -2.42
CA GLU A 419 0.88 17.16 -2.46
C GLU A 419 -0.65 17.15 -2.53
N PRO A 420 -1.32 18.08 -1.81
CA PRO A 420 -2.76 18.25 -1.89
C PRO A 420 -3.25 18.37 -3.35
N SER A 421 -4.35 17.73 -3.70
CA SER A 421 -4.85 17.67 -5.07
C SER A 421 -6.33 17.98 -5.22
N GLY A 422 -6.89 17.57 -6.34
CA GLY A 422 -8.30 17.67 -6.63
C GLY A 422 -8.58 18.00 -8.09
N PHE A 423 -9.86 18.19 -8.43
CA PHE A 423 -10.28 18.50 -9.79
C PHE A 423 -9.59 19.75 -10.39
N CYS A 424 -9.08 20.66 -9.56
CA CYS A 424 -8.38 21.86 -9.99
C CYS A 424 -6.85 21.75 -9.93
N ARG A 425 -6.30 20.66 -9.40
CA ARG A 425 -4.87 20.49 -9.17
C ARG A 425 -4.52 19.01 -9.28
N ASP A 426 -3.90 18.63 -10.38
CA ASP A 426 -3.34 17.29 -10.52
C ASP A 426 -2.26 17.03 -9.46
N ASN A 427 -2.18 15.79 -9.00
CA ASN A 427 -1.08 15.38 -8.14
C ASN A 427 0.22 15.40 -8.96
N PRO A 428 1.36 15.82 -8.37
CA PRO A 428 2.65 15.67 -9.03
C PRO A 428 2.90 14.20 -9.39
N ASP A 429 3.28 13.98 -10.64
CA ASP A 429 3.77 12.70 -11.15
C ASP A 429 5.20 12.40 -10.65
N VAL A 430 5.36 12.38 -9.32
CA VAL A 430 6.66 12.36 -8.64
C VAL A 430 6.56 11.55 -7.36
N GLN A 431 7.43 10.57 -7.16
CA GLN A 431 7.53 9.82 -5.91
C GLN A 431 8.83 10.15 -5.15
N SER A 432 8.78 10.16 -3.80
CA SER A 432 9.96 10.36 -2.96
C SER A 432 10.42 9.10 -2.24
N ALA A 433 11.73 8.99 -2.03
CA ALA A 433 12.35 7.89 -1.31
C ALA A 433 11.90 7.86 0.15
N ARG A 434 11.67 9.03 0.76
CA ARG A 434 11.09 9.14 2.10
C ARG A 434 9.66 8.60 2.17
N ASN A 435 8.78 8.93 1.23
CA ASN A 435 7.41 8.39 1.19
C ASN A 435 7.46 6.86 1.13
N CYS A 436 8.28 6.31 0.24
CA CYS A 436 8.47 4.86 0.10
C CYS A 436 8.91 4.18 1.40
N ARG A 437 9.90 4.73 2.10
CA ARG A 437 10.38 4.17 3.38
C ARG A 437 9.38 4.35 4.52
N SER A 438 8.55 5.37 4.46
CA SER A 438 7.64 5.75 5.54
C SER A 438 6.25 5.12 5.44
N ALA A 439 5.90 4.59 4.26
CA ALA A 439 4.62 3.91 4.05
C ALA A 439 4.42 2.80 5.09
N SER A 440 3.30 2.82 5.81
CA SER A 440 2.97 1.80 6.80
C SER A 440 1.48 1.55 6.80
N SER A 441 1.10 0.28 6.90
CA SER A 441 -0.29 -0.12 7.09
C SER A 441 -0.31 -1.57 7.57
N PRO A 442 -1.24 -1.94 8.47
CA PRO A 442 -1.50 -3.35 8.78
C PRO A 442 -1.88 -4.20 7.55
N LEU A 443 -2.28 -3.58 6.44
CA LEU A 443 -2.66 -4.23 5.18
C LEU A 443 -1.49 -4.55 4.25
N LEU A 444 -0.27 -4.11 4.58
CA LEU A 444 0.93 -4.48 3.84
C LEU A 444 1.40 -5.86 4.28
N TYR A 445 1.65 -6.75 3.32
CA TYR A 445 2.16 -8.09 3.56
C TYR A 445 3.16 -8.54 2.49
N SER A 446 3.99 -9.50 2.84
CA SER A 446 5.04 -10.01 1.97
C SER A 446 4.46 -10.80 0.80
N GLY A 447 4.95 -10.52 -0.39
CA GLY A 447 4.60 -11.24 -1.60
C GLY A 447 5.75 -11.34 -2.59
N ARG A 448 5.41 -11.82 -3.79
CA ARG A 448 6.32 -11.94 -4.91
C ARG A 448 5.92 -10.97 -6.00
N SER A 449 6.69 -9.91 -6.20
CA SER A 449 6.62 -9.05 -7.37
C SER A 449 8.04 -8.65 -7.79
N SER A 450 8.14 -7.83 -8.81
CA SER A 450 9.35 -7.09 -9.15
C SER A 450 8.99 -5.62 -9.21
N CYS A 451 9.74 -4.79 -8.50
CA CYS A 451 9.72 -3.35 -8.73
C CYS A 451 10.97 -2.95 -9.49
N THR A 452 10.83 -2.08 -10.49
CA THR A 452 11.96 -1.70 -11.35
C THR A 452 12.27 -0.22 -11.34
N GLY A 453 11.33 0.61 -10.89
CA GLY A 453 11.50 2.04 -10.77
C GLY A 453 12.42 2.48 -9.63
N SER A 454 12.75 3.77 -9.64
CA SER A 454 13.51 4.46 -8.60
C SER A 454 12.78 5.75 -8.23
N PRO A 455 12.84 6.21 -6.96
CA PRO A 455 12.17 7.44 -6.59
C PRO A 455 12.72 8.62 -7.36
N ASP A 456 11.84 9.56 -7.70
CA ASP A 456 12.18 10.79 -8.41
C ASP A 456 12.92 11.77 -7.47
N ILE A 457 12.60 11.73 -6.18
CA ILE A 457 13.25 12.51 -5.11
C ILE A 457 13.98 11.54 -4.16
N MET A 458 15.29 11.74 -4.00
CA MET A 458 16.15 10.93 -3.11
C MET A 458 16.41 11.61 -1.77
N ASP A 459 15.33 11.97 -1.06
CA ASP A 459 15.34 12.64 0.24
C ASP A 459 15.49 11.70 1.44
#